data_AF-A0A8T3WPA3-F1
#
_entry.id   AF-A0A8T3WPA3-F1
#
_cell.length_a   1.000
_cell.length_b   1.000
_cell.length_c   1.000
_cell.angle_alpha   90.00
_cell.angle_beta   90.00
_cell.angle_gamma   90.00
#
_symmetry.space_group_name_H-M   'P 1'
#
loop_
_entity.id
_entity.type
_entity.pdbx_description
1 polymer ?
#
loop_
_entity_poly.entity_id
_entity_poly.type
_entity_poly.pdbx_seq_one_letter_code
_entity_poly.pdbx_strand_id
1 'polypeptide(L)'
;MSQEKRRRRYKIKRRVILLICIIILALLYAFKNTSFLLRSLSTIGFIIFFYIVDHLFDIDFNEKHYAFALIITFSSFLLSPLYFIYPQYDKIQHLIIPMMYCSIIFHMISHLQLHMKWRLTFIFFLVVGSLSLFELGEYTLDYFFNLNLQGVFLRDLQGLQKFSIIMDRLDDTMIDIALGVIGTLFYTGTMILWYYKTKTQQKFLNKNKNH
;
A
#
# COMPACT_ATOMS: atom_id res chain seq x y z
N MET A 1 16.40 20.47 11.97
CA MET A 1 15.45 20.08 13.04
C MET A 1 16.25 19.78 14.30
N SER A 2 15.86 20.26 15.48
CA SER A 2 16.60 19.93 16.72
C SER A 2 16.57 18.43 17.00
N GLN A 3 17.68 17.87 17.50
CA GLN A 3 17.78 16.45 17.85
C GLN A 3 16.66 16.03 18.81
N GLU A 4 16.24 16.92 19.70
CA GLU A 4 15.16 16.70 20.64
C GLU A 4 13.80 16.51 19.95
N LYS A 5 13.48 17.31 18.92
CA LYS A 5 12.24 17.18 18.15
C LYS A 5 12.21 15.86 17.37
N ARG A 6 13.36 15.40 16.86
CA ARG A 6 13.50 14.08 16.20
C ARG A 6 13.25 12.95 17.19
N ARG A 7 13.87 13.02 18.38
CA ARG A 7 13.70 12.03 19.46
C ARG A 7 12.25 11.95 19.94
N ARG A 8 11.55 13.09 20.07
CA ARG A 8 10.13 13.12 20.46
C ARG A 8 9.23 12.47 19.41
N ARG A 9 9.39 12.80 18.12
CA ARG A 9 8.64 12.15 17.03
C ARG A 9 8.85 10.64 17.01
N TYR A 10 10.10 10.20 17.16
CA TYR A 10 10.42 8.78 17.21
C TYR A 10 9.70 8.05 18.36
N LYS A 11 9.68 8.63 19.56
CA LYS A 11 8.95 8.07 20.70
C LYS A 11 7.45 7.94 20.42
N ILE A 12 6.84 8.91 19.73
CA ILE A 12 5.42 8.88 19.35
C ILE A 12 5.17 7.77 18.32
N LYS A 13 5.94 7.73 17.22
CA LYS A 13 5.85 6.68 16.20
C LYS A 13 5.89 5.28 16.82
N ARG A 14 6.88 5.04 17.68
CA ARG A 14 7.04 3.76 18.39
C ARG A 14 5.83 3.42 19.26
N ARG A 15 5.28 4.39 20.00
CA ARG A 15 4.08 4.19 20.82
C ARG A 15 2.85 3.86 19.99
N VAL A 16 2.67 4.52 18.84
CA VAL A 16 1.57 4.24 17.91
C VAL A 16 1.68 2.81 17.37
N ILE A 17 2.87 2.41 16.91
CA ILE A 17 3.10 1.03 16.44
C ILE A 17 2.79 0.02 17.55
N LEU A 18 3.33 0.23 18.76
CA LEU A 18 3.06 -0.65 19.90
C LEU A 18 1.57 -0.74 20.22
N LEU A 19 0.85 0.39 20.24
CA LEU A 19 -0.59 0.42 20.49
C LEU A 19 -1.34 -0.40 19.43
N ILE A 20 -0.97 -0.25 18.15
CA ILE A 20 -1.58 -0.99 17.05
C ILE A 20 -1.30 -2.49 17.18
N CYS A 21 -0.06 -2.87 17.49
CA CYS A 21 0.29 -4.27 17.76
C CYS A 21 -0.54 -4.83 18.93
N ILE A 22 -0.72 -4.07 20.01
CA ILE A 22 -1.55 -4.48 21.16
C ILE A 22 -3.01 -4.66 20.74
N ILE A 23 -3.58 -3.75 19.96
CA ILE A 23 -4.96 -3.86 19.45
C ILE A 23 -5.11 -5.13 18.61
N ILE A 24 -4.16 -5.39 17.70
CA ILE A 24 -4.18 -6.60 16.86
C ILE A 24 -4.07 -7.85 17.74
N LEU A 25 -3.19 -7.87 18.75
CA LEU A 25 -3.07 -8.97 19.71
C LEU A 25 -4.35 -9.19 20.52
N ALA A 26 -5.06 -8.13 20.89
CA ALA A 26 -6.35 -8.24 21.57
C ALA A 26 -7.42 -8.85 20.66
N LEU A 27 -7.47 -8.46 19.38
CA LEU A 27 -8.35 -9.09 18.40
C LEU A 27 -7.99 -10.57 18.19
N LEU A 28 -6.69 -10.89 18.12
CA LEU A 28 -6.20 -12.27 18.01
C LEU A 28 -6.71 -13.16 19.14
N TYR A 29 -6.63 -12.66 20.38
CA TYR A 29 -7.14 -13.35 21.55
C TYR A 29 -8.66 -13.59 21.46
N ALA A 30 -9.42 -12.65 20.90
CA ALA A 30 -10.87 -12.74 20.80
C ALA A 30 -11.35 -13.77 19.76
N PHE A 31 -10.72 -13.85 18.58
CA PHE A 31 -11.25 -14.65 17.46
C PHE A 31 -10.80 -16.12 17.44
N LYS A 32 -9.69 -16.48 18.11
CA LYS A 32 -9.18 -17.87 18.24
C LYS A 32 -9.18 -18.70 16.93
N ASN A 33 -8.96 -18.07 15.78
CA ASN A 33 -8.99 -18.70 14.47
C ASN A 33 -7.59 -18.70 13.85
N THR A 34 -7.06 -19.87 13.46
CA THR A 34 -5.71 -20.01 12.89
C THR A 34 -5.50 -19.16 11.63
N SER A 35 -6.50 -19.02 10.77
CA SER A 35 -6.42 -18.15 9.59
C SER A 35 -6.37 -16.67 9.99
N PHE A 36 -7.08 -16.28 11.05
CA PHE A 36 -7.00 -14.93 11.62
C PHE A 36 -5.65 -14.69 12.29
N LEU A 37 -5.06 -15.73 12.91
CA LEU A 37 -3.73 -15.70 13.50
C LEU A 37 -2.67 -15.34 12.48
N LEU A 38 -2.61 -16.09 11.38
CA LEU A 38 -1.63 -15.87 10.32
C LEU A 38 -1.74 -14.45 9.74
N ARG A 39 -2.95 -13.99 9.41
CA ARG A 39 -3.19 -12.65 8.88
C ARG A 39 -2.73 -11.54 9.82
N SER A 40 -3.04 -11.67 11.10
CA SER A 40 -2.65 -10.67 12.11
C SER A 40 -1.13 -10.65 12.33
N LEU A 41 -0.48 -11.82 12.32
CA LEU A 41 0.98 -11.91 12.40
C LEU A 41 1.64 -11.29 11.16
N SER A 42 1.10 -11.53 9.95
CA SER A 42 1.56 -10.86 8.73
C SER A 42 1.41 -9.33 8.83
N THR A 43 0.26 -8.85 9.36
CA THR A 43 0.03 -7.42 9.60
C THR A 43 1.06 -6.82 10.56
N ILE A 44 1.28 -7.47 11.71
CA ILE A 44 2.28 -7.02 12.69
C ILE A 44 3.69 -7.05 12.10
N GLY A 45 4.04 -8.15 11.42
CA GLY A 45 5.33 -8.33 10.78
C GLY A 45 5.64 -7.24 9.76
N PHE A 46 4.68 -6.89 8.90
CA PHE A 46 4.85 -5.81 7.94
C PHE A 46 5.01 -4.43 8.61
N ILE A 47 4.22 -4.12 9.64
CA ILE A 47 4.35 -2.85 10.38
C ILE A 47 5.74 -2.74 11.04
N ILE A 48 6.21 -3.83 11.64
CA ILE A 48 7.55 -3.89 12.24
C ILE A 48 8.62 -3.72 11.16
N PHE A 49 8.50 -4.42 10.03
CA PHE A 49 9.42 -4.31 8.91
C PHE A 49 9.48 -2.87 8.37
N PHE A 50 8.33 -2.24 8.14
CA PHE A 50 8.26 -0.84 7.68
C PHE A 50 8.95 0.11 8.65
N TYR A 51 8.76 -0.08 9.96
CA TYR A 51 9.44 0.70 10.99
C TYR A 51 10.95 0.47 11.01
N ILE A 52 11.40 -0.78 10.87
CA ILE A 52 12.83 -1.12 10.78
C ILE A 52 13.45 -0.44 9.56
N VAL A 53 12.77 -0.46 8.41
CA VAL A 53 13.25 0.19 7.18
C VAL A 53 13.34 1.72 7.36
N ASP A 54 12.31 2.37 7.93
CA ASP A 54 12.37 3.81 8.25
C ASP A 54 13.58 4.14 9.14
N HIS A 55 13.86 3.27 10.12
CA HIS A 55 14.92 3.48 11.09
C HIS A 55 16.32 3.20 10.57
N LEU A 56 16.55 2.05 9.93
CA LEU A 56 17.87 1.62 9.46
C LEU A 56 18.38 2.48 8.30
N PHE A 57 17.49 2.92 7.41
CA PHE A 57 17.85 3.71 6.24
C PHE A 57 17.66 5.22 6.42
N ASP A 58 17.29 5.67 7.62
CA ASP A 58 17.03 7.06 7.98
C ASP A 58 16.15 7.82 6.97
N ILE A 59 15.04 7.19 6.54
CA ILE A 59 14.16 7.71 5.49
C ILE A 59 13.34 8.93 5.98
N ASP A 60 13.10 8.99 7.29
CA ASP A 60 12.31 10.01 7.99
C ASP A 60 10.87 10.12 7.44
N PHE A 61 10.15 9.00 7.36
CA PHE A 61 8.76 9.00 6.94
C PHE A 61 7.89 9.86 7.87
N ASN A 62 7.02 10.71 7.30
CA ASN A 62 6.01 11.44 8.08
C ASN A 62 4.83 10.55 8.53
N GLU A 63 3.96 11.09 9.37
CA GLU A 63 2.78 10.40 9.92
C GLU A 63 1.80 9.90 8.83
N LYS A 64 1.70 10.61 7.70
CA LYS A 64 0.82 10.20 6.59
C LYS A 64 1.32 8.93 5.92
N HIS A 65 2.63 8.75 5.75
CA HIS A 65 3.20 7.52 5.19
C HIS A 65 2.98 6.33 6.13
N TYR A 66 3.06 6.53 7.45
CA TYR A 66 2.68 5.50 8.41
C TYR A 66 1.19 5.17 8.33
N ALA A 67 0.32 6.17 8.18
CA ALA A 67 -1.11 5.93 7.97
C ALA A 67 -1.37 5.14 6.67
N PHE A 68 -0.67 5.45 5.58
CA PHE A 68 -0.75 4.69 4.34
C PHE A 68 -0.28 3.25 4.51
N ALA A 69 0.88 3.03 5.13
CA ALA A 69 1.39 1.68 5.40
C ALA A 69 0.39 0.87 6.25
N LEU A 70 -0.23 1.51 7.26
CA LEU A 70 -1.27 0.87 8.07
C LEU A 70 -2.51 0.51 7.23
N ILE A 71 -3.03 1.43 6.43
CA ILE A 71 -4.19 1.17 5.58
C ILE A 71 -3.90 -0.01 4.66
N ILE A 72 -2.77 0.01 3.93
CA ILE A 72 -2.34 -1.07 3.03
C ILE A 72 -2.30 -2.41 3.76
N THR A 73 -1.62 -2.45 4.90
CA THR A 73 -1.41 -3.69 5.65
C THR A 73 -2.72 -4.25 6.19
N PHE A 74 -3.57 -3.39 6.76
CA PHE A 74 -4.86 -3.81 7.30
C PHE A 74 -5.80 -4.27 6.19
N SER A 75 -5.85 -3.56 5.07
CA SER A 75 -6.71 -3.94 3.95
C SER A 75 -6.25 -5.25 3.31
N SER A 76 -4.95 -5.39 3.03
CA SER A 76 -4.43 -6.54 2.29
C SER A 76 -4.34 -7.82 3.13
N PHE A 77 -4.02 -7.72 4.43
CA PHE A 77 -3.89 -8.93 5.26
C PHE A 77 -5.08 -9.16 6.17
N LEU A 78 -5.38 -8.20 7.05
CA LEU A 78 -6.39 -8.42 8.11
C LEU A 78 -7.79 -8.55 7.53
N LEU A 79 -8.11 -7.71 6.56
CA LEU A 79 -9.43 -7.62 5.93
C LEU A 79 -9.57 -8.43 4.63
N SER A 80 -8.56 -9.23 4.27
CA SER A 80 -8.63 -10.14 3.11
C SER A 80 -9.88 -11.03 3.07
N PRO A 81 -10.52 -11.47 4.18
CA PRO A 81 -11.79 -12.21 4.10
C PRO A 81 -12.94 -11.49 3.43
N LEU A 82 -12.91 -10.15 3.41
CA LEU A 82 -13.97 -9.36 2.79
C LEU A 82 -14.07 -9.63 1.29
N TYR A 83 -12.98 -10.05 0.64
CA TYR A 83 -12.98 -10.44 -0.77
C TYR A 83 -14.04 -11.51 -1.10
N PHE A 84 -14.19 -12.53 -0.25
CA PHE A 84 -15.15 -13.62 -0.48
C PHE A 84 -16.63 -13.22 -0.29
N ILE A 85 -16.88 -12.03 0.27
CA ILE A 85 -18.22 -11.48 0.53
C ILE A 85 -18.52 -10.35 -0.45
N TYR A 86 -17.53 -9.50 -0.71
CA TYR A 86 -17.60 -8.32 -1.56
C TYR A 86 -16.40 -8.32 -2.52
N PRO A 87 -16.46 -9.03 -3.66
CA PRO A 87 -15.34 -9.11 -4.59
C PRO A 87 -14.78 -7.78 -5.08
N GLN A 88 -15.64 -6.75 -5.15
CA GLN A 88 -15.25 -5.38 -5.51
C GLN A 88 -14.22 -4.77 -4.54
N TYR A 89 -14.15 -5.30 -3.31
CA TYR A 89 -13.19 -4.89 -2.30
C TYR A 89 -11.75 -4.97 -2.82
N ASP A 90 -11.41 -6.09 -3.45
CA ASP A 90 -10.08 -6.34 -3.99
C ASP A 90 -9.75 -5.39 -5.14
N LYS A 91 -10.70 -5.16 -6.06
CA LYS A 91 -10.55 -4.20 -7.16
C LYS A 91 -10.33 -2.76 -6.68
N ILE A 92 -11.00 -2.38 -5.59
CA ILE A 92 -10.76 -1.08 -4.95
C ILE A 92 -9.34 -1.03 -4.36
N GLN A 93 -8.84 -2.11 -3.77
CA GLN A 93 -7.47 -2.17 -3.27
C GLN A 93 -6.45 -1.99 -4.41
N HIS A 94 -6.61 -2.74 -5.51
CA HIS A 94 -5.74 -2.66 -6.67
C HIS A 94 -5.70 -1.28 -7.31
N LEU A 95 -6.72 -0.44 -7.10
CA LEU A 95 -6.69 0.97 -7.50
C LEU A 95 -6.03 1.88 -6.46
N ILE A 96 -6.43 1.78 -5.18
CA ILE A 96 -6.07 2.74 -4.13
C ILE A 96 -4.69 2.48 -3.52
N ILE A 97 -4.31 1.21 -3.33
CA ILE A 97 -3.04 0.84 -2.73
C ILE A 97 -1.86 1.33 -3.57
N PRO A 98 -1.85 1.17 -4.91
CA PRO A 98 -0.78 1.71 -5.74
C PRO A 98 -0.61 3.22 -5.63
N MET A 99 -1.70 4.00 -5.45
CA MET A 99 -1.60 5.45 -5.21
C MET A 99 -0.88 5.76 -3.89
N MET A 100 -1.26 5.07 -2.81
CA MET A 100 -0.63 5.24 -1.50
C MET A 100 0.84 4.80 -1.52
N TYR A 101 1.11 3.68 -2.19
CA TYR A 101 2.46 3.14 -2.34
C TYR A 101 3.34 4.08 -3.17
N CYS A 102 2.82 4.68 -4.23
CA CYS A 102 3.51 5.74 -4.97
C CYS A 102 3.96 6.89 -4.06
N SER A 103 3.11 7.31 -3.11
CA SER A 103 3.47 8.38 -2.17
C SER A 103 4.63 7.98 -1.24
N ILE A 104 4.64 6.73 -0.77
CA ILE A 104 5.73 6.22 0.07
C ILE A 104 7.03 6.19 -0.74
N ILE A 105 7.01 5.61 -1.94
CA ILE A 105 8.19 5.51 -2.81
C ILE A 105 8.67 6.90 -3.25
N PHE A 106 7.76 7.82 -3.57
CA PHE A 106 8.11 9.20 -3.89
C PHE A 106 8.92 9.85 -2.76
N HIS A 107 8.49 9.67 -1.51
CA HIS A 107 9.23 10.17 -0.35
C HIS A 107 10.60 9.52 -0.23
N MET A 108 10.72 8.20 -0.39
CA MET A 108 11.99 7.49 -0.33
C MET A 108 13.01 8.02 -1.34
N ILE A 109 12.61 8.16 -2.60
CA ILE A 109 13.53 8.61 -3.66
C ILE A 109 13.75 10.12 -3.70
N SER A 110 12.99 10.88 -2.90
CA SER A 110 13.06 12.35 -2.90
C SER A 110 14.43 12.90 -2.48
N HIS A 111 15.19 12.09 -1.73
CA HIS A 111 16.55 12.40 -1.25
C HIS A 111 17.63 12.27 -2.33
N LEU A 112 17.38 11.53 -3.42
CA LEU A 112 18.38 11.21 -4.46
C LEU A 112 18.69 12.35 -5.44
N GLN A 113 18.24 13.59 -5.17
CA GLN A 113 18.46 14.79 -6.01
C GLN A 113 18.09 14.63 -7.51
N LEU A 114 17.23 13.66 -7.84
CA LEU A 114 16.81 13.41 -9.23
C LEU A 114 15.89 14.53 -9.75
N HIS A 115 15.93 14.80 -11.06
CA HIS A 115 14.92 15.64 -11.70
C HIS A 115 13.51 15.01 -11.58
N MET A 116 12.48 15.85 -11.49
CA MET A 116 11.10 15.41 -11.27
C MET A 116 10.62 14.36 -12.28
N LYS A 117 10.97 14.51 -13.57
CA LYS A 117 10.63 13.53 -14.61
C LYS A 117 11.12 12.13 -14.27
N TRP A 118 12.38 12.01 -13.83
CA TRP A 118 13.00 10.74 -13.50
C TRP A 118 12.43 10.15 -12.22
N ARG A 119 12.15 10.99 -11.21
CA ARG A 119 11.48 10.53 -9.98
C ARG A 119 10.16 9.84 -10.30
N LEU A 120 9.32 10.48 -11.11
CA LEU A 120 8.02 9.93 -11.51
C LEU A 120 8.15 8.66 -12.34
N THR A 121 9.10 8.61 -13.27
CA THR A 121 9.41 7.39 -14.03
C THR A 121 9.82 6.24 -13.11
N PHE A 122 10.71 6.48 -12.14
CA PHE A 122 11.13 5.45 -11.19
C PHE A 122 9.96 4.94 -10.33
N ILE A 123 9.11 5.84 -9.84
CA ILE A 123 7.92 5.45 -9.06
C ILE A 123 7.00 4.57 -9.89
N PHE A 124 6.72 4.97 -11.13
CA PHE A 124 5.84 4.23 -12.01
C PHE A 124 6.32 2.79 -12.19
N PHE A 125 7.58 2.61 -12.59
CA PHE A 125 8.13 1.27 -12.82
C PHE A 125 8.28 0.46 -11.53
N LEU A 126 8.65 1.08 -10.42
CA LEU A 126 8.80 0.36 -9.15
C LEU A 126 7.45 -0.13 -8.63
N VAL A 127 6.41 0.71 -8.68
CA VAL A 127 5.08 0.36 -8.18
C VAL A 127 4.40 -0.68 -9.09
N VAL A 128 4.37 -0.45 -10.41
CA VAL A 128 3.79 -1.43 -11.35
C VAL A 128 4.58 -2.73 -11.35
N GLY A 129 5.91 -2.67 -11.32
CA GLY A 129 6.76 -3.87 -11.23
C GLY A 129 6.54 -4.64 -9.93
N SER A 130 6.40 -3.95 -8.80
CA SER A 130 6.06 -4.61 -7.52
C SER A 130 4.69 -5.29 -7.60
N LEU A 131 3.68 -4.61 -8.15
CA LEU A 131 2.35 -5.17 -8.34
C LEU A 131 2.39 -6.45 -9.19
N SER A 132 3.05 -6.41 -10.35
CA SER A 132 3.19 -7.60 -11.20
C SER A 132 3.91 -8.75 -10.51
N LEU A 133 4.88 -8.46 -9.63
CA LEU A 133 5.54 -9.50 -8.83
C LEU A 133 4.60 -10.10 -7.77
N PHE A 134 3.71 -9.31 -7.17
CA PHE A 134 2.71 -9.81 -6.24
C PHE A 134 1.72 -10.74 -6.95
N GLU A 135 1.16 -10.30 -8.08
CA GLU A 135 0.26 -11.12 -8.92
C GLU A 135 0.91 -12.45 -9.34
N LEU A 136 2.16 -12.39 -9.81
CA LEU A 136 2.91 -13.59 -10.16
C LEU A 136 3.16 -14.49 -8.94
N GLY A 137 3.38 -13.89 -7.78
CA GLY A 137 3.48 -14.60 -6.50
C GLY A 137 2.19 -15.33 -6.14
N GLU A 138 1.04 -14.68 -6.29
CA GLU A 138 -0.28 -15.28 -6.06
C GLU A 138 -0.55 -16.43 -7.03
N TYR A 139 -0.29 -16.23 -8.31
CA TYR A 139 -0.35 -17.30 -9.32
C TYR A 139 0.51 -18.51 -8.92
N THR A 140 1.74 -18.26 -8.50
CA THR A 140 2.69 -19.30 -8.10
C THR A 140 2.16 -20.07 -6.88
N LEU A 141 1.66 -19.34 -5.88
CA LEU A 141 1.09 -19.94 -4.68
C LEU A 141 -0.17 -20.76 -4.99
N ASP A 142 -1.03 -20.28 -5.88
CA ASP A 142 -2.20 -21.02 -6.33
C ASP A 142 -1.84 -22.28 -7.10
N TYR A 143 -0.80 -22.21 -7.93
CA TYR A 143 -0.31 -23.36 -8.68
C TYR A 143 0.20 -24.48 -7.74
N PHE A 144 0.94 -24.14 -6.68
CA PHE A 144 1.53 -25.13 -5.77
C PHE A 144 0.61 -25.57 -4.63
N PHE A 145 -0.25 -24.68 -4.13
CA PHE A 145 -1.00 -24.89 -2.88
C PHE A 145 -2.51 -24.80 -3.03
N ASN A 146 -3.03 -24.44 -4.21
CA ASN A 146 -4.46 -24.33 -4.51
C ASN A 146 -5.21 -23.43 -3.50
N LEU A 147 -4.65 -22.25 -3.23
CA LEU A 147 -5.13 -21.33 -2.18
C LEU A 147 -6.30 -20.46 -2.61
N ASN A 148 -6.60 -20.39 -3.91
CA ASN A 148 -7.63 -19.55 -4.51
C ASN A 148 -7.38 -18.06 -4.21
N LEU A 149 -6.13 -17.63 -4.40
CA LEU A 149 -5.71 -16.23 -4.30
C LEU A 149 -6.13 -15.45 -5.54
N GLN A 150 -6.08 -16.08 -6.72
CA GLN A 150 -6.47 -15.48 -8.00
C GLN A 150 -7.83 -15.97 -8.49
N GLY A 151 -8.53 -15.11 -9.20
CA GLY A 151 -9.90 -15.31 -9.68
C GLY A 151 -10.88 -14.53 -8.81
N VAL A 152 -12.18 -14.61 -9.09
CA VAL A 152 -13.21 -14.07 -8.19
C VAL A 152 -14.07 -15.20 -7.64
N PHE A 153 -13.95 -15.47 -6.34
CA PHE A 153 -14.74 -16.47 -5.63
C PHE A 153 -15.77 -15.83 -4.71
N LEU A 154 -17.05 -16.15 -4.92
CA LEU A 154 -18.11 -15.74 -4.02
C LEU A 154 -18.49 -16.90 -3.10
N ARG A 155 -18.57 -16.62 -1.80
CA ARG A 155 -19.04 -17.60 -0.84
C ARG A 155 -20.55 -17.76 -0.97
N ASP A 156 -20.99 -18.99 -1.25
CA ASP A 156 -22.41 -19.33 -1.18
C ASP A 156 -22.85 -19.32 0.30
N LEU A 157 -23.85 -18.50 0.61
CA LEU A 157 -24.43 -18.40 1.95
C LEU A 157 -25.59 -19.40 2.15
N GLN A 158 -26.08 -20.04 1.07
CA GLN A 158 -27.31 -20.83 1.05
C GLN A 158 -27.12 -22.31 0.62
N GLY A 159 -26.00 -22.71 0.00
CA GLY A 159 -25.84 -24.03 -0.64
C GLY A 159 -24.60 -24.87 -0.30
N LEU A 160 -24.62 -26.12 -0.78
CA LEU A 160 -23.66 -27.23 -0.53
C LEU A 160 -22.26 -27.02 -1.13
N GLN A 161 -22.07 -26.08 -2.05
CA GLN A 161 -20.75 -25.71 -2.60
C GLN A 161 -20.16 -24.52 -1.82
N LYS A 162 -18.88 -24.61 -1.45
CA LYS A 162 -18.27 -23.61 -0.55
C LYS A 162 -17.98 -22.27 -1.24
N PHE A 163 -17.71 -22.27 -2.55
CA PHE A 163 -17.38 -21.09 -3.35
C PHE A 163 -17.82 -21.27 -4.82
N SER A 164 -18.40 -20.22 -5.41
CA SER A 164 -18.66 -20.13 -6.85
C SER A 164 -17.66 -19.19 -7.51
N ILE A 165 -17.13 -19.58 -8.67
CA ILE A 165 -16.23 -18.72 -9.46
C ILE A 165 -17.06 -17.80 -10.35
N ILE A 166 -16.82 -16.49 -10.26
CA ILE A 166 -17.50 -15.44 -11.04
C ILE A 166 -16.58 -14.91 -12.15
N MET A 167 -15.27 -14.99 -11.94
CA MET A 167 -14.25 -14.52 -12.88
C MET A 167 -13.07 -15.49 -12.87
N ASP A 168 -12.56 -15.79 -14.06
CA ASP A 168 -11.37 -16.62 -14.21
C ASP A 168 -10.13 -15.92 -13.64
N ARG A 169 -9.13 -16.73 -13.25
CA ARG A 169 -7.88 -16.27 -12.64
C ARG A 169 -7.10 -15.31 -13.53
N LEU A 170 -7.06 -15.56 -14.83
CA LEU A 170 -6.31 -14.70 -15.76
C LEU A 170 -6.99 -13.35 -15.93
N ASP A 171 -8.32 -13.34 -16.11
CA ASP A 171 -9.09 -12.10 -16.27
C ASP A 171 -8.98 -11.23 -15.01
N ASP A 172 -9.06 -11.85 -13.84
CA ASP A 172 -8.87 -11.23 -12.53
C ASP A 172 -7.51 -10.53 -12.42
N THR A 173 -6.42 -11.28 -12.65
CA THR A 173 -5.05 -10.78 -12.67
C THR A 173 -4.87 -9.60 -13.63
N MET A 174 -5.43 -9.71 -14.84
CA MET A 174 -5.31 -8.65 -15.85
C MET A 174 -6.03 -7.37 -15.42
N ILE A 175 -7.20 -7.50 -14.79
CA ILE A 175 -7.95 -6.37 -14.24
C ILE A 175 -7.17 -5.73 -13.09
N ASP A 176 -6.57 -6.50 -12.19
CA ASP A 176 -5.81 -5.97 -11.05
C ASP A 176 -4.56 -5.21 -11.48
N ILE A 177 -3.80 -5.76 -12.42
CA ILE A 177 -2.68 -5.06 -13.04
C ILE A 177 -3.16 -3.77 -13.73
N ALA A 178 -4.27 -3.83 -14.48
CA ALA A 178 -4.80 -2.65 -15.16
C ALA A 178 -5.21 -1.55 -14.17
N LEU A 179 -5.92 -1.91 -13.09
CA LEU A 179 -6.33 -1.00 -12.03
C LEU A 179 -5.12 -0.38 -11.31
N GLY A 180 -4.09 -1.17 -11.06
CA GLY A 180 -2.88 -0.65 -10.43
C GLY A 180 -2.05 0.25 -11.33
N VAL A 181 -2.00 -0.02 -12.64
CA VAL A 181 -1.45 0.92 -13.63
C VAL A 181 -2.24 2.22 -13.62
N ILE A 182 -3.59 2.16 -13.64
CA ILE A 182 -4.44 3.35 -13.58
C ILE A 182 -4.21 4.15 -12.30
N GLY A 183 -4.14 3.49 -11.14
CA GLY A 183 -3.87 4.15 -9.85
C GLY A 183 -2.51 4.85 -9.84
N THR A 184 -1.48 4.18 -10.36
CA THR A 184 -0.13 4.73 -10.49
C THR A 184 -0.10 5.94 -11.45
N LEU A 185 -0.78 5.84 -12.60
CA LEU A 185 -0.91 6.95 -13.56
C LEU A 185 -1.65 8.13 -12.95
N PHE A 186 -2.70 7.89 -12.18
CA PHE A 186 -3.44 8.94 -11.49
C PHE A 186 -2.54 9.70 -10.50
N TYR A 187 -1.79 8.98 -9.65
CA TYR A 187 -0.85 9.61 -8.73
C TYR A 187 0.22 10.42 -9.48
N THR A 188 0.88 9.82 -10.47
CA THR A 188 1.93 10.51 -11.23
C THR A 188 1.40 11.74 -11.97
N GLY A 189 0.21 11.64 -12.59
CA GLY A 189 -0.46 12.76 -13.24
C GLY A 189 -0.77 13.92 -12.28
N THR A 190 -1.29 13.62 -11.09
CA THR A 190 -1.55 14.67 -10.07
C THR A 190 -0.26 15.37 -9.63
N MET A 191 0.85 14.63 -9.48
CA MET A 191 2.15 15.20 -9.13
C MET A 191 2.74 16.06 -10.25
N ILE A 192 2.53 15.69 -11.52
CA ILE A 192 2.92 16.52 -12.68
C ILE A 192 2.17 17.86 -12.66
N LEU A 193 0.84 17.83 -12.50
CA LEU A 193 0.02 19.04 -12.45
C LEU A 193 0.43 19.94 -11.28
N TRP A 194 0.66 19.37 -10.10
CA TRP A 194 1.14 20.10 -8.92
C TRP A 194 2.50 20.77 -9.17
N TYR A 195 3.44 20.06 -9.80
CA TYR A 195 4.76 20.58 -10.13
C TYR A 195 4.70 21.77 -11.10
N TYR A 196 3.88 21.69 -12.15
CA TYR A 196 3.72 22.81 -13.09
C TYR A 196 3.07 24.02 -12.43
N LYS A 197 2.04 23.81 -11.59
CA LYS A 197 1.38 24.88 -10.85
C LYS A 197 2.36 25.64 -9.94
N THR A 198 3.16 24.91 -9.16
CA THR A 198 4.13 25.51 -8.22
C THR A 198 5.24 26.27 -8.95
N LYS A 199 5.76 25.74 -10.06
CA LYS A 199 6.77 26.42 -10.89
C LYS A 199 6.25 27.74 -11.48
N THR A 200 5.00 27.78 -11.94
CA THR A 200 4.38 29.00 -12.46
C THR A 200 4.20 30.07 -11.38
N GLN A 201 3.75 29.67 -10.18
CA GLN A 201 3.61 30.58 -9.04
C GLN A 201 4.95 31.20 -8.61
N GLN A 202 6.03 30.41 -8.59
CA GLN A 202 7.36 30.93 -8.26
C GLN A 202 7.86 31.96 -9.28
N LYS A 203 7.63 31.72 -10.59
CA LYS A 203 7.99 32.69 -11.63
C LYS A 203 7.24 34.02 -11.46
N PHE A 204 5.96 33.97 -11.13
CA PHE A 204 5.14 35.16 -10.89
C PHE A 204 5.65 35.97 -9.68
N LEU A 205 5.92 35.30 -8.56
CA LEU A 205 6.45 35.94 -7.35
C LEU A 205 7.82 36.60 -7.57
N ASN A 206 8.70 35.98 -8.36
CA ASN A 206 10.01 36.54 -8.68
C ASN A 206 9.90 37.76 -9.61
N LYS A 207 8.93 37.79 -10.54
CA LYS A 207 8.69 38.96 -11.39
C LYS A 207 8.25 40.18 -10.56
N ASN A 208 7.41 39.98 -9.55
CA ASN A 208 6.90 41.08 -8.71
C ASN A 208 7.92 41.62 -7.69
N LYS A 209 9.01 40.89 -7.42
CA LYS A 209 10.10 41.39 -6.53
C LYS A 209 11.09 42.30 -7.25
N ASN A 210 11.09 42.30 -8.57
CA ASN A 210 12.03 43.06 -9.41
C ASN A 210 11.41 44.35 -9.98
N HIS A 211 10.19 44.68 -9.56
CA HIS A 211 9.48 45.93 -9.82
C HIS A 211 9.25 46.65 -8.49
#